data_AF-A0A139WMJ1-F1
#
_entry.id   AF-A0A139WMJ1-F1
#
_cell.length_a   1.000
_cell.length_b   1.000
_cell.length_c   1.000
_cell.angle_alpha   90.00
_cell.angle_beta   90.00
_cell.angle_gamma   90.00
#
_symmetry.space_group_name_H-M   'P 1'
#
loop_
_entity.id
_entity.type
_entity.pdbx_description
1 polymer ?
#
loop_
_entity_poly.entity_id
_entity_poly.type
_entity_poly.pdbx_seq_one_letter_code
_entity_poly.pdbx_strand_id
1 'polypeptide(L)'
;MNFLIRSLCVLLRALDALAAPIFWLKSRGKKRAVPTIKDRLLKISATDLAEKIRTGELSSEQICAAYVKRIKEVNPLLNAVVEERFESALQDARNVDIYLQSLPERAELAKTKPLLGVPLTVKESCSLAADAIAVAIITRQFYSSSNAKRDG
;
A
#
# COMPACT_ATOMS: atom_id res chain seq x y z
N MET A 1 -23.27 -47.13 14.22
CA MET A 1 -22.78 -45.73 14.17
C MET A 1 -22.04 -45.39 12.88
N ASN A 2 -21.23 -46.30 12.30
CA ASN A 2 -20.41 -46.00 11.11
C ASN A 2 -21.18 -45.88 9.77
N PHE A 3 -22.31 -46.57 9.61
CA PHE A 3 -23.08 -46.54 8.34
C PHE A 3 -23.80 -45.20 8.12
N LEU A 4 -24.41 -44.65 9.18
CA LEU A 4 -25.10 -43.36 9.15
C LEU A 4 -24.14 -42.20 8.85
N ILE A 5 -22.94 -42.27 9.43
CA ILE A 5 -21.87 -41.30 9.16
C ILE A 5 -21.39 -41.41 7.71
N ARG A 6 -21.22 -42.64 7.19
CA ARG A 6 -20.81 -42.87 5.81
C ARG A 6 -21.85 -42.38 4.80
N SER A 7 -23.14 -42.65 5.03
CA SER A 7 -24.21 -42.17 4.14
C SER A 7 -24.34 -40.65 4.18
N LEU A 8 -24.19 -40.03 5.36
CA LEU A 8 -24.15 -38.58 5.51
C LEU A 8 -22.95 -37.96 4.76
N CYS A 9 -21.76 -38.55 4.86
CA CYS A 9 -20.58 -38.08 4.11
C CYS A 9 -20.77 -38.18 2.59
N VAL A 10 -21.38 -39.26 2.08
CA VAL A 10 -21.69 -39.41 0.65
C VAL A 10 -22.71 -38.37 0.21
N LEU A 11 -23.73 -38.10 1.02
CA LEU A 11 -24.73 -37.07 0.75
C LEU A 11 -24.11 -35.67 0.68
N LEU A 12 -23.28 -35.30 1.67
CA LEU A 12 -22.57 -34.01 1.67
C LEU A 12 -21.64 -33.86 0.46
N ARG A 13 -20.92 -34.93 0.08
CA ARG A 13 -20.07 -34.94 -1.13
C ARG A 13 -20.87 -34.78 -2.42
N ALA A 14 -22.05 -35.40 -2.51
CA ALA A 14 -22.93 -35.24 -3.65
C ALA A 14 -23.49 -33.81 -3.74
N LEU A 15 -23.89 -33.22 -2.60
CA LEU A 15 -24.33 -31.82 -2.53
C LEU A 15 -23.21 -30.85 -2.94
N ASP A 16 -21.98 -31.06 -2.47
CA ASP A 16 -20.82 -30.26 -2.89
C ASP A 16 -20.54 -30.41 -4.39
N ALA A 17 -20.60 -31.64 -4.93
CA ALA A 17 -20.38 -31.90 -6.35
C ALA A 17 -21.44 -31.24 -7.24
N LEU A 18 -22.69 -31.15 -6.77
CA LEU A 18 -23.78 -30.47 -7.47
C LEU A 18 -23.68 -28.93 -7.34
N ALA A 19 -23.21 -28.43 -6.20
CA ALA A 19 -23.04 -27.01 -5.96
C ALA A 19 -21.79 -26.44 -6.64
N ALA A 20 -20.72 -27.22 -6.77
CA ALA A 20 -19.44 -26.82 -7.37
C ALA A 20 -19.58 -26.20 -8.78
N PRO A 21 -20.31 -26.77 -9.76
CA PRO A 21 -20.48 -26.15 -11.07
C PRO A 21 -21.27 -24.84 -11.00
N ILE A 22 -22.23 -24.71 -10.07
CA ILE A 22 -23.01 -23.47 -9.85
C ILE A 22 -22.11 -22.39 -9.27
N PHE A 23 -21.29 -22.72 -8.27
CA PHE A 23 -20.31 -21.80 -7.69
C PHE A 23 -19.22 -21.44 -8.70
N TRP A 24 -18.77 -22.37 -9.54
CA TRP A 24 -17.82 -22.11 -10.61
C TRP A 24 -18.40 -21.19 -11.69
N LEU A 25 -19.66 -21.38 -12.09
CA LEU A 25 -20.36 -20.49 -13.02
C LEU A 25 -20.57 -19.09 -12.42
N LYS A 26 -20.89 -19.00 -11.12
CA LYS A 26 -21.03 -17.72 -10.40
C LYS A 26 -19.69 -17.04 -10.12
N SER A 27 -18.62 -17.80 -9.88
CA SER A 27 -17.26 -17.29 -9.61
C SER A 27 -16.52 -16.89 -10.89
N ARG A 28 -17.03 -17.26 -12.08
CA ARG A 28 -16.71 -16.63 -13.38
C ARG A 28 -17.17 -15.17 -13.49
N GLY A 29 -17.41 -14.48 -12.38
CA GLY A 29 -17.61 -13.04 -12.36
C GLY A 29 -16.44 -12.31 -13.03
N LYS A 30 -16.72 -11.17 -13.67
CA LYS A 30 -15.70 -10.33 -14.31
C LYS A 30 -14.59 -10.03 -13.29
N LYS A 31 -13.36 -10.47 -13.57
CA LYS A 31 -12.19 -9.99 -12.82
C LYS A 31 -12.20 -8.47 -12.88
N ARG A 32 -12.24 -7.81 -11.73
CA ARG A 32 -12.20 -6.34 -11.67
C ARG A 32 -10.85 -5.91 -12.25
N ALA A 33 -10.88 -5.35 -13.46
CA ALA A 33 -9.69 -4.88 -14.12
C ALA A 33 -9.24 -3.57 -13.49
N VAL A 34 -7.98 -3.51 -13.07
CA VAL A 34 -7.37 -2.26 -12.61
C VAL A 34 -7.23 -1.34 -13.82
N PRO A 35 -7.68 -0.07 -13.73
CA PRO A 35 -7.51 0.88 -14.82
C PRO A 35 -6.03 1.06 -15.15
N THR A 36 -5.68 1.26 -16.43
CA THR A 36 -4.28 1.46 -16.84
C THR A 36 -3.68 2.74 -16.27
N ILE A 37 -2.36 2.77 -16.07
CA ILE A 37 -1.65 3.97 -15.60
C ILE A 37 -1.65 5.04 -16.70
N LYS A 38 -2.38 6.13 -16.46
CA LYS A 38 -2.51 7.28 -17.38
C LYS A 38 -1.40 8.33 -17.17
N ASP A 39 -1.05 8.57 -15.92
CA ASP A 39 -0.04 9.56 -15.54
C ASP A 39 1.37 9.01 -15.80
N ARG A 40 2.20 9.79 -16.49
CA ARG A 40 3.59 9.41 -16.81
C ARG A 40 4.48 9.46 -15.58
N LEU A 41 4.18 10.32 -14.59
CA LEU A 41 4.95 10.43 -13.34
C LEU A 41 5.02 9.09 -12.60
N LEU A 42 3.94 8.31 -12.66
CA LEU A 42 3.83 7.00 -12.02
C LEU A 42 4.63 5.88 -12.72
N LYS A 43 5.27 6.18 -13.85
CA LYS A 43 6.10 5.24 -14.61
C LYS A 43 7.60 5.53 -14.48
N ILE A 44 7.96 6.62 -13.80
CA ILE A 44 9.36 7.01 -13.59
C ILE A 44 9.92 6.13 -12.47
N SER A 45 11.18 5.71 -12.60
CA SER A 45 11.84 4.90 -11.58
C SER A 45 12.13 5.73 -10.31
N ALA A 46 12.30 5.07 -9.17
CA ALA A 46 12.60 5.75 -7.91
C ALA A 46 13.93 6.53 -7.96
N THR A 47 14.94 5.99 -8.65
CA THR A 47 16.24 6.65 -8.82
C THR A 47 16.12 7.90 -9.67
N ASP A 48 15.35 7.83 -10.77
CA ASP A 48 15.15 8.98 -11.65
C ASP A 48 14.28 10.05 -10.97
N LEU A 49 13.24 9.65 -10.21
CA LEU A 49 12.47 10.59 -9.39
C LEU A 49 13.36 11.32 -8.39
N ALA A 50 14.23 10.59 -7.68
CA ALA A 50 15.14 11.20 -6.71
C ALA A 50 16.12 12.19 -7.38
N GLU A 51 16.62 11.87 -8.57
CA GLU A 51 17.46 12.78 -9.34
C GLU A 51 16.67 14.03 -9.76
N LYS A 52 15.50 13.86 -10.36
CA LYS A 52 14.63 14.95 -10.83
C LYS A 52 14.16 15.87 -9.70
N ILE A 53 13.90 15.31 -8.51
CA ILE A 53 13.58 16.09 -7.32
C ILE A 53 14.80 16.90 -6.87
N ARG A 54 15.99 16.27 -6.78
CA ARG A 54 17.22 16.99 -6.38
C ARG A 54 17.57 18.11 -7.36
N THR A 55 17.41 17.91 -8.67
CA THR A 55 17.68 18.96 -9.66
C THR A 55 16.59 20.04 -9.69
N GLY A 56 15.44 19.80 -9.07
CA GLY A 56 14.29 20.70 -9.07
C GLY A 56 13.45 20.63 -10.35
N GLU A 57 13.66 19.63 -11.20
CA GLU A 57 12.84 19.36 -12.38
C GLU A 57 11.41 18.95 -11.99
N LEU A 58 11.28 18.23 -10.87
CA LEU A 58 10.00 17.79 -10.31
C LEU A 58 9.88 18.17 -8.83
N SER A 59 8.68 18.52 -8.39
CA SER A 59 8.36 18.72 -6.97
C SER A 59 7.99 17.39 -6.31
N SER A 60 8.52 17.19 -5.10
CA SER A 60 8.18 16.08 -4.22
C SER A 60 6.67 16.07 -3.92
N GLU A 61 6.08 17.23 -3.63
CA GLU A 61 4.64 17.37 -3.38
C GLU A 61 3.81 16.92 -4.58
N GLN A 62 4.17 17.36 -5.79
CA GLN A 62 3.45 17.00 -7.01
C GLN A 62 3.47 15.50 -7.28
N ILE A 63 4.63 14.87 -7.09
CA ILE A 63 4.78 13.42 -7.26
C ILE A 63 3.94 12.68 -6.20
N CYS A 64 4.03 13.08 -4.93
CA CYS A 64 3.24 12.48 -3.86
C CYS A 64 1.74 12.59 -4.13
N ALA A 65 1.26 13.76 -4.57
CA ALA A 65 -0.14 13.98 -4.93
C ALA A 65 -0.59 13.07 -6.08
N ALA A 66 0.26 12.83 -7.08
CA ALA A 66 -0.04 11.91 -8.18
C ALA A 66 -0.22 10.46 -7.69
N TYR A 67 0.65 9.99 -6.78
CA TYR A 67 0.51 8.66 -6.17
C TYR A 67 -0.74 8.55 -5.30
N VAL A 68 -1.04 9.55 -4.46
CA VAL A 68 -2.26 9.59 -3.64
C VAL A 68 -3.51 9.50 -4.52
N LYS A 69 -3.56 10.28 -5.61
CA LYS A 69 -4.67 10.24 -6.57
C LYS A 69 -4.84 8.85 -7.16
N ARG A 70 -3.74 8.19 -7.52
CA ARG A 70 -3.76 6.83 -8.07
C ARG A 70 -4.23 5.81 -7.04
N ILE A 71 -3.78 5.92 -5.79
CA ILE A 71 -4.21 5.02 -4.72
C ILE A 71 -5.72 5.16 -4.53
N LYS A 72 -6.26 6.37 -4.46
CA LYS A 72 -7.72 6.60 -4.36
C LYS A 72 -8.51 6.01 -5.53
N GLU A 73 -7.96 6.01 -6.74
CA GLU A 73 -8.59 5.43 -7.93
C GLU A 73 -8.63 3.88 -7.87
N VAL A 74 -7.58 3.24 -7.36
CA VAL A 74 -7.37 1.80 -7.55
C VAL A 74 -7.54 0.97 -6.28
N ASN A 75 -7.28 1.55 -5.11
CA ASN A 75 -7.35 0.83 -3.84
C ASN A 75 -8.73 0.21 -3.57
N PRO A 76 -9.88 0.79 -3.97
CA PRO A 76 -11.19 0.13 -3.83
C PRO A 76 -11.33 -1.20 -4.61
N LEU A 77 -10.45 -1.44 -5.58
CA LEU A 77 -10.40 -2.69 -6.35
C LEU A 77 -9.38 -3.69 -5.79
N LEU A 78 -8.30 -3.20 -5.17
CA LEU A 78 -7.17 -4.01 -4.72
C LEU A 78 -7.15 -4.29 -3.21
N ASN A 79 -7.68 -3.37 -2.41
CA ASN A 79 -7.56 -3.35 -0.94
C ASN A 79 -6.11 -3.54 -0.47
N ALA A 80 -5.18 -2.82 -1.10
CA ALA A 80 -3.73 -2.94 -0.87
C ALA A 80 -3.19 -1.98 0.20
N VAL A 81 -3.85 -0.83 0.38
CA VAL A 81 -3.53 0.16 1.43
C VAL A 81 -4.61 0.09 2.49
N VAL A 82 -4.19 -0.19 3.73
CA VAL A 82 -5.08 -0.39 4.88
C VAL A 82 -5.18 0.88 5.73
N GLU A 83 -4.05 1.56 5.93
CA GLU A 83 -3.98 2.84 6.64
C GLU A 83 -3.40 3.91 5.72
N GLU A 84 -4.00 5.10 5.75
CA GLU A 84 -3.65 6.20 4.86
C GLU A 84 -3.00 7.34 5.66
N ARG A 85 -1.77 7.72 5.29
CA ARG A 85 -1.07 8.90 5.83
C ARG A 85 -0.93 10.02 4.80
N PHE A 86 -1.91 10.18 3.92
CA PHE A 86 -1.78 11.04 2.76
C PHE A 86 -1.50 12.51 3.10
N GLU A 87 -2.17 13.06 4.11
CA GLU A 87 -1.96 14.47 4.48
C GLU A 87 -0.56 14.70 5.05
N SER A 88 -0.13 13.84 5.98
CA SER A 88 1.24 13.90 6.53
C SER A 88 2.30 13.71 5.44
N ALA A 89 2.10 12.75 4.53
CA ALA A 89 3.02 12.51 3.43
C ALA A 89 3.12 13.71 2.46
N LEU A 90 2.00 14.38 2.17
CA LEU A 90 1.99 15.62 1.39
C LEU A 90 2.72 16.76 2.12
N GLN A 91 2.53 16.87 3.44
CA GLN A 91 3.22 17.89 4.23
C GLN A 91 4.73 17.62 4.29
N ASP A 92 5.15 16.37 4.47
CA ASP A 92 6.56 15.96 4.43
C ASP A 92 7.17 16.26 3.06
N ALA A 93 6.42 16.01 1.98
CA ALA A 93 6.84 16.30 0.62
C ALA A 93 7.04 17.81 0.37
N ARG A 94 6.12 18.66 0.87
CA ARG A 94 6.30 20.13 0.86
C ARG A 94 7.54 20.57 1.61
N ASN A 95 7.77 20.00 2.79
CA ASN A 95 8.94 20.34 3.61
C ASN A 95 10.24 19.97 2.89
N VAL A 96 10.27 18.86 2.15
CA VAL A 96 11.39 18.49 1.28
C VAL A 96 11.61 19.53 0.18
N ASP A 97 10.55 19.97 -0.49
CA ASP A 97 10.67 20.98 -1.55
C ASP A 97 11.21 22.32 -1.00
N ILE A 98 10.73 22.75 0.18
CA ILE A 98 11.25 23.94 0.89
C ILE A 98 12.73 23.76 1.28
N TYR A 99 13.08 22.58 1.80
CA TYR A 99 14.46 22.25 2.17
C TYR A 99 15.40 22.28 0.95
N LEU A 100 14.94 21.80 -0.21
CA LEU A 100 15.73 21.85 -1.44
C LEU A 100 15.92 23.29 -1.95
N GLN A 101 14.94 24.16 -1.74
CA GLN A 101 15.04 25.59 -2.09
C GLN A 101 16.02 26.35 -1.20
N SER A 102 16.17 25.97 0.08
CA SER A 102 17.11 26.62 1.00
C SER A 102 18.57 26.18 0.83
N LEU A 103 18.82 25.11 0.08
CA LEU A 103 20.16 24.59 -0.17
C LEU A 103 20.81 25.21 -1.41
N PRO A 104 21.95 25.93 -1.26
CA PRO A 104 22.68 26.47 -2.40
C PRO A 104 23.40 25.39 -3.22
N GLU A 105 23.77 24.27 -2.60
CA GLU A 105 24.41 23.14 -3.25
C GLU A 105 23.70 21.83 -2.89
N ARG A 106 23.41 21.00 -3.90
CA ARG A 106 22.61 19.77 -3.76
C ARG A 106 23.39 18.49 -4.10
N ALA A 107 24.66 18.61 -4.49
CA ALA A 107 25.48 17.48 -4.96
C ALA A 107 25.63 16.38 -3.88
N GLU A 108 25.84 16.77 -2.62
CA GLU A 108 26.01 15.84 -1.51
C GLU A 108 24.72 15.10 -1.10
N LEU A 109 23.55 15.55 -1.57
CA LEU A 109 22.28 14.87 -1.29
C LEU A 109 22.21 13.50 -1.97
N ALA A 110 22.88 13.31 -3.11
CA ALA A 110 22.90 12.00 -3.78
C ALA A 110 23.54 10.91 -2.91
N LYS A 111 24.52 11.26 -2.07
CA LYS A 111 25.20 10.33 -1.15
C LYS A 111 24.49 10.23 0.20
N THR A 112 24.12 11.38 0.77
CA THR A 112 23.59 11.44 2.15
C THR A 112 22.10 11.14 2.25
N LYS A 113 21.33 11.50 1.20
CA LYS A 113 19.87 11.33 1.15
C LYS A 113 19.41 10.87 -0.25
N PRO A 114 19.80 9.66 -0.68
CA PRO A 114 19.65 9.19 -2.06
C PRO A 114 18.20 9.14 -2.56
N LEU A 115 17.21 9.02 -1.66
CA LEU A 115 15.77 8.93 -1.96
C LEU A 115 14.96 10.11 -1.38
N LEU A 116 15.61 11.25 -1.11
CA LEU A 116 14.93 12.42 -0.59
C LEU A 116 13.75 12.84 -1.48
N GLY A 117 12.56 12.91 -0.91
CA GLY A 117 11.32 13.30 -1.60
C GLY A 117 10.64 12.21 -2.41
N VAL A 118 11.19 10.99 -2.48
CA VAL A 118 10.54 9.87 -3.18
C VAL A 118 9.45 9.27 -2.30
N PRO A 119 8.18 9.19 -2.77
CA PRO A 119 7.11 8.55 -2.00
C PRO A 119 7.35 7.05 -1.82
N LEU A 120 7.01 6.53 -0.64
CA LEU A 120 7.12 5.11 -0.34
C LEU A 120 5.96 4.63 0.53
N THR A 121 5.63 3.35 0.40
CA THR A 121 4.67 2.66 1.28
C THR A 121 5.41 1.71 2.21
N VAL A 122 5.02 1.69 3.47
CA VAL A 122 5.58 0.78 4.47
C VAL A 122 4.59 -0.35 4.72
N LYS A 123 5.08 -1.59 4.77
CA LYS A 123 4.24 -2.72 5.17
C LYS A 123 3.87 -2.56 6.64
N GLU A 124 2.61 -2.73 6.98
CA GLU A 124 2.07 -2.59 8.34
C GLU A 124 2.84 -3.37 9.42
N SER A 125 3.45 -4.51 9.07
CA SER A 125 4.31 -5.28 9.99
C SER A 125 5.62 -4.57 10.40
N CYS A 126 5.98 -3.48 9.73
CA CYS A 126 7.13 -2.65 10.05
C CYS A 126 6.67 -1.49 10.92
N SER A 127 7.38 -1.21 12.01
CA SER A 127 7.01 -0.12 12.90
C SER A 127 7.23 1.24 12.24
N LEU A 128 6.16 2.05 12.24
CA LEU A 128 6.22 3.47 11.89
C LEU A 128 5.84 4.28 13.14
N ALA A 129 6.57 5.37 13.39
CA ALA A 129 6.38 6.16 14.59
C ALA A 129 4.97 6.78 14.60
N ALA A 130 4.27 6.60 15.73
CA ALA A 130 2.90 7.07 15.97
C ALA A 130 1.77 6.34 15.21
N ASP A 131 2.03 5.19 14.60
CA ASP A 131 0.99 4.37 13.95
C ASP A 131 0.65 3.08 14.69
N ALA A 132 -0.52 2.53 14.37
CA ALA A 132 -0.97 1.22 14.81
C ALA A 132 -0.28 0.10 14.01
N ILE A 133 -0.10 -1.05 14.65
CA ILE A 133 0.50 -2.25 14.07
C ILE A 133 -0.44 -3.41 14.41
N ALA A 134 -1.37 -3.73 13.52
CA ALA A 134 -2.27 -4.87 13.68
C ALA A 134 -1.66 -6.17 13.10
N VAL A 135 -0.75 -6.09 12.13
CA VAL A 135 -0.18 -7.24 11.40
C VAL A 135 -1.29 -8.13 10.81
N ALA A 136 -2.34 -7.50 10.27
CA ALA A 136 -3.58 -8.13 9.82
C ALA A 136 -4.27 -9.02 10.88
N ILE A 137 -3.99 -8.82 12.18
CA ILE A 137 -4.66 -9.48 13.30
C ILE A 137 -5.59 -8.47 13.97
N ILE A 138 -6.90 -8.72 13.91
CA ILE A 138 -7.94 -7.81 14.41
C ILE A 138 -7.72 -7.41 15.88
N THR A 139 -7.26 -8.34 16.72
CA THR A 139 -7.03 -8.08 18.15
C THR A 139 -5.88 -7.11 18.43
N ARG A 140 -5.04 -6.81 17.43
CA ARG A 140 -3.92 -5.87 17.52
C ARG A 140 -4.20 -4.51 16.87
N GLN A 141 -5.43 -4.26 16.41
CA GLN A 141 -5.79 -3.01 15.73
C GLN A 141 -5.57 -1.75 16.57
N PHE A 142 -5.57 -1.86 17.90
CA PHE A 142 -5.30 -0.75 18.82
C PHE A 142 -3.85 -0.71 19.34
N TYR A 143 -2.98 -1.58 18.83
CA TYR A 143 -1.60 -1.69 19.30
C TYR A 143 -0.72 -0.66 18.58
N SER A 144 -0.19 0.34 19.28
CA SER A 144 0.67 1.36 18.67
C SER A 144 2.16 1.08 18.92
N SER A 145 2.99 1.41 17.93
CA SER A 145 4.47 1.35 18.02
C SER A 145 5.03 2.15 19.20
N SER A 146 4.32 3.19 19.63
CA SER A 146 4.65 4.03 20.79
C SER A 146 4.53 3.31 22.15
N ASN A 147 3.64 2.32 22.26
CA ASN A 147 3.47 1.52 23.47
C ASN A 147 4.48 0.35 23.53
N ALA A 148 4.91 -0.18 22.38
CA ALA A 148 5.86 -1.29 22.33
C ALA A 148 7.26 -0.94 22.88
N LYS A 149 7.63 0.35 22.94
CA LYS A 149 8.92 0.81 23.50
C LYS A 149 8.95 0.86 25.03
N ARG A 150 7.82 0.68 25.73
CA ARG A 150 7.77 0.74 27.20
C ARG A 150 8.01 -0.61 27.89
N ASP A 151 8.00 -1.71 27.13
CA ASP A 151 7.98 -3.07 27.69
C ASP A 151 9.27 -3.86 27.43
N GLY A 152 10.39 -3.18 27.12
CA GLY A 152 11.68 -3.79 26.77
C GLY A 152 12.86 -3.23 27.54
#